data_AF-A0A523KNW2-F1
#
_entry.id   AF-A0A523KNW2-F1
#
_cell.length_a   1.000
_cell.length_b   1.000
_cell.length_c   1.000
_cell.angle_alpha   90.00
_cell.angle_beta   90.00
_cell.angle_gamma   90.00
#
_symmetry.space_group_name_H-M   'P 1'
#
loop_
_entity.id
_entity.type
_entity.pdbx_description
1 polymer ?
#
loop_
_entity_poly.entity_id
_entity_poly.type
_entity_poly.pdbx_seq_one_letter_code
_entity_poly.pdbx_strand_id
1 'polypeptide(L)'
;MGDKTVLLLNCDLGESYGSWKMGRDEDVMPHIDQANIACGFHGGDPLVMQQTLALAKANNVMVGAHPAYPDLVGFGRRSMNCSAEEITALLSYQIAAIDGMAKNQGLELAYVKPHGALYNDMMTRQPVRAAIMQAVADYHRPLRLTLQANPES
;
A
#
# COMPACT_ATOMS: atom_id res chain seq x y z
N MET A 1 28.14 -20.73 2.74
CA MET A 1 27.82 -19.40 3.30
C MET A 1 26.34 -19.20 3.06
N GLY A 2 25.53 -19.23 4.12
CA GLY A 2 24.08 -19.00 3.99
C GLY A 2 23.83 -17.58 3.51
N ASP A 3 22.94 -17.44 2.52
CA ASP A 3 22.51 -16.15 1.99
C ASP A 3 22.00 -15.29 3.16
N LYS A 4 22.68 -14.16 3.44
CA LYS A 4 22.24 -13.26 4.51
C LYS A 4 21.01 -12.53 3.98
N THR A 5 19.85 -12.83 4.52
CA THR A 5 18.63 -12.05 4.25
C THR A 5 18.90 -10.58 4.60
N VAL A 6 18.93 -9.73 3.58
CA VAL A 6 19.05 -8.28 3.73
C VAL A 6 17.71 -7.75 4.19
N LEU A 7 17.68 -7.06 5.33
CA LEU A 7 16.49 -6.37 5.81
C LEU A 7 16.23 -5.13 4.95
N LEU A 8 14.97 -4.92 4.58
CA LEU A 8 14.53 -3.77 3.80
C LEU A 8 13.79 -2.77 4.70
N LEU A 9 14.07 -1.48 4.51
CA LEU A 9 13.36 -0.39 5.17
C LEU A 9 12.20 0.08 4.30
N ASN A 10 10.97 0.03 4.85
CA ASN A 10 9.79 0.56 4.18
C ASN A 10 9.22 1.80 4.89
N CYS A 11 8.59 2.69 4.13
CA CYS A 11 7.88 3.86 4.65
C CYS A 11 6.55 4.06 3.92
N ASP A 12 5.53 4.53 4.64
CA ASP A 12 4.24 4.90 4.07
C ASP A 12 4.35 6.32 3.49
N LEU A 13 4.07 6.48 2.20
CA LEU A 13 4.30 7.71 1.42
C LEU A 13 3.11 8.03 0.53
N GLY A 14 3.13 9.21 -0.09
CA GLY A 14 2.06 9.67 -0.98
C GLY A 14 0.75 9.90 -0.25
N GLU A 15 0.79 10.18 1.05
CA GLU A 15 -0.42 10.32 1.88
C GLU A 15 -0.99 11.75 1.89
N SER A 16 -0.39 12.68 1.13
CA SER A 16 -0.96 14.01 0.89
C SER A 16 -2.28 13.93 0.13
N TYR A 17 -3.14 14.95 0.22
CA TYR A 17 -4.41 14.98 -0.51
C TYR A 17 -4.89 16.42 -0.80
N GLY A 18 -5.09 16.73 -2.08
CA GLY A 18 -5.41 18.07 -2.54
C GLY A 18 -4.37 19.08 -2.08
N SER A 19 -4.81 20.14 -1.43
CA SER A 19 -3.91 21.17 -0.88
C SER A 19 -3.24 20.76 0.45
N TRP A 20 -3.61 19.61 1.03
CA TRP A 20 -3.06 19.18 2.31
C TRP A 20 -1.79 18.34 2.11
N LYS A 21 -0.67 18.85 2.64
CA LYS A 21 0.61 18.14 2.66
C LYS A 21 0.75 17.28 3.91
N MET A 22 1.03 16.00 3.73
CA MET A 22 1.37 15.03 4.78
C MET A 22 2.78 14.50 4.56
N GLY A 23 3.53 14.34 5.64
CA GLY A 23 4.86 13.72 5.61
C GLY A 23 5.94 14.58 4.94
N ARG A 24 7.07 13.92 4.65
CA ARG A 24 8.28 14.50 4.06
C ARG A 24 8.85 13.54 3.01
N ASP A 25 8.02 13.17 2.03
CA ASP A 25 8.33 12.14 1.02
C ASP A 25 9.69 12.35 0.36
N GLU A 26 9.98 13.58 -0.08
CA GLU A 26 11.25 13.94 -0.74
C GLU A 26 12.48 13.74 0.15
N ASP A 27 12.33 13.96 1.46
CA ASP A 27 13.42 13.83 2.42
C ASP A 27 13.68 12.37 2.81
N VAL A 28 12.65 11.52 2.80
CA VAL A 28 12.76 10.13 3.27
C VAL A 28 13.01 9.13 2.14
N MET A 29 12.53 9.42 0.91
CA MET A 29 12.68 8.50 -0.24
C MET A 29 14.14 8.06 -0.48
N PRO A 30 15.18 8.90 -0.37
CA PRO A 30 16.57 8.49 -0.59
C PRO A 30 17.11 7.50 0.46
N HIS A 31 16.37 7.23 1.54
CA HIS A 31 16.82 6.47 2.69
C HIS A 31 16.08 5.14 2.87
N ILE A 32 15.14 4.80 2.00
CA ILE A 32 14.29 3.61 2.12
C ILE A 32 14.46 2.69 0.92
N ASP A 33 14.13 1.42 1.09
CA ASP A 33 14.13 0.42 0.02
C ASP A 33 12.74 0.26 -0.61
N GLN A 34 11.69 0.57 0.16
CA GLN A 34 10.30 0.22 -0.14
C GLN A 34 9.33 1.36 0.20
N ALA A 35 8.53 1.80 -0.76
CA ALA A 35 7.51 2.84 -0.57
C ALA A 35 6.11 2.23 -0.61
N ASN A 36 5.37 2.31 0.49
CA ASN A 36 3.95 1.96 0.54
C ASN A 36 3.15 3.20 0.16
N ILE A 37 2.71 3.30 -1.10
CA ILE A 37 2.09 4.52 -1.63
C ILE A 37 0.56 4.45 -1.50
N ALA A 38 -0.04 5.48 -0.92
CA ALA A 38 -1.48 5.59 -0.73
C ALA A 38 -2.27 5.57 -2.05
N CYS A 39 -3.50 5.02 -1.99
CA CYS A 39 -4.29 4.68 -3.18
C CYS A 39 -5.60 5.49 -3.32
N GLY A 40 -5.70 6.64 -2.66
CA GLY A 40 -6.81 7.59 -2.81
C GLY A 40 -7.93 7.47 -1.78
N PHE A 41 -7.96 6.41 -0.96
CA PHE A 41 -9.05 6.18 0.01
C PHE A 41 -8.77 6.75 1.40
N HIS A 42 -7.53 6.71 1.88
CA HIS A 42 -7.11 7.38 3.12
C HIS A 42 -6.24 8.62 2.89
N GLY A 43 -5.69 8.75 1.69
CA GLY A 43 -4.77 9.78 1.23
C GLY A 43 -4.29 9.42 -0.18
N GLY A 44 -3.51 10.28 -0.83
CA GLY A 44 -2.95 10.02 -2.15
C GLY A 44 -3.95 10.22 -3.28
N ASP A 45 -4.33 11.47 -3.53
CA ASP A 45 -5.05 11.81 -4.76
C ASP A 45 -4.22 11.49 -6.02
N PRO A 46 -4.82 11.49 -7.23
CA PRO A 46 -4.09 11.08 -8.43
C PRO A 46 -2.81 11.87 -8.71
N LEU A 47 -2.78 13.18 -8.42
CA LEU A 47 -1.60 13.99 -8.65
C LEU A 47 -0.50 13.63 -7.65
N VAL A 48 -0.85 13.47 -6.37
CA VAL A 48 0.09 13.02 -5.33
C VAL A 48 0.64 11.65 -5.67
N MET A 49 -0.21 10.68 -6.03
CA MET A 49 0.23 9.34 -6.42
C MET A 49 1.20 9.38 -7.61
N GLN A 50 0.91 10.18 -8.63
CA GLN A 50 1.79 10.35 -9.78
C GLN A 50 3.16 10.91 -9.38
N GLN A 51 3.18 11.93 -8.51
CA GLN A 51 4.40 12.56 -8.02
C GLN A 51 5.23 11.62 -7.15
N THR A 52 4.61 10.90 -6.21
CA THR A 52 5.30 9.94 -5.34
C THR A 52 5.88 8.77 -6.14
N LEU A 53 5.19 8.30 -7.18
CA LEU A 53 5.74 7.30 -8.12
C LEU A 53 6.97 7.83 -8.87
N ALA A 54 6.92 9.08 -9.37
CA ALA A 54 8.07 9.69 -10.04
C ALA A 54 9.27 9.83 -9.10
N LEU A 55 9.02 10.18 -7.85
CA LEU A 55 10.02 10.28 -6.80
C LEU A 55 10.63 8.92 -6.45
N ALA A 56 9.81 7.87 -6.34
CA ALA A 56 10.28 6.49 -6.11
C ALA A 56 11.16 6.02 -7.27
N LYS A 57 10.77 6.32 -8.52
CA LYS A 57 11.58 6.03 -9.71
C LYS A 57 12.95 6.70 -9.66
N ALA A 58 12.99 7.99 -9.33
CA ALA A 58 14.22 8.77 -9.28
C ALA A 58 15.21 8.25 -8.23
N ASN A 59 14.70 7.63 -7.16
CA ASN A 59 15.50 7.09 -6.06
C ASN A 59 15.68 5.56 -6.12
N ASN A 60 15.21 4.90 -7.18
CA ASN A 60 15.25 3.45 -7.34
C ASN A 60 14.60 2.68 -6.16
N VAL A 61 13.49 3.20 -5.63
CA VAL A 61 12.74 2.63 -4.52
C VAL A 61 11.65 1.70 -5.03
N MET A 62 11.50 0.53 -4.39
CA MET A 62 10.48 -0.44 -4.74
C MET A 62 9.08 0.08 -4.38
N VAL A 63 8.14 -0.02 -5.31
CA VAL A 63 6.77 0.47 -5.12
C VAL A 63 5.85 -0.62 -4.60
N GLY A 64 5.11 -0.32 -3.53
CA GLY A 64 4.01 -1.14 -3.01
C GLY A 64 2.71 -0.35 -2.89
N ALA A 65 1.59 -1.04 -3.03
CA ALA A 65 0.27 -0.45 -2.83
C ALA A 65 -0.02 -0.34 -1.34
N HIS A 66 -0.58 0.79 -0.92
CA HIS A 66 -1.01 1.03 0.46
C HIS A 66 -2.53 1.23 0.55
N PRO A 67 -3.34 0.18 0.26
CA PRO A 67 -4.79 0.29 0.23
C PRO A 67 -5.36 0.44 1.64
N ALA A 68 -6.44 1.20 1.76
CA ALA A 68 -7.13 1.46 3.02
C ALA A 68 -8.63 1.20 2.91
N TYR A 69 -9.32 1.32 4.04
CA TYR A 69 -10.75 1.59 4.05
C TYR A 69 -11.05 2.97 3.41
N PRO A 70 -12.23 3.16 2.78
CA PRO A 70 -12.65 4.42 2.14
C PRO A 70 -13.05 5.46 3.20
N ASP A 71 -12.07 5.92 3.97
CA ASP A 71 -12.25 6.87 5.07
C ASP A 71 -11.17 7.96 5.04
N LEU A 72 -11.34 8.91 4.12
CA LEU A 72 -10.39 10.01 3.94
C LEU A 72 -10.31 10.89 5.20
N VAL A 73 -11.45 11.21 5.83
CA VAL A 73 -11.51 12.08 7.02
C VAL A 73 -10.84 11.42 8.23
N GLY A 74 -11.04 10.12 8.41
CA GLY A 74 -10.37 9.35 9.47
C GLY A 74 -8.99 8.85 9.08
N PHE A 75 -8.47 9.24 7.91
CA PHE A 75 -7.18 8.81 7.37
C PHE A 75 -7.05 7.27 7.35
N GLY A 76 -8.13 6.54 7.08
CA GLY A 76 -8.13 5.08 7.06
C GLY A 76 -7.80 4.42 8.41
N ARG A 77 -7.80 5.17 9.52
CA ARG A 77 -7.45 4.69 10.87
C ARG A 77 -8.65 4.22 11.70
N ARG A 78 -9.86 4.25 11.15
CA ARG A 78 -11.08 3.74 11.79
C ARG A 78 -11.50 2.43 11.15
N SER A 79 -11.76 1.41 11.98
CA SER A 79 -12.31 0.15 11.49
C SER A 79 -13.68 0.37 10.88
N MET A 80 -13.91 -0.26 9.73
CA MET A 80 -15.20 -0.25 9.05
C MET A 80 -15.77 -1.67 9.00
N ASN A 81 -17.09 -1.77 9.12
CA ASN A 81 -17.79 -3.04 9.02
C ASN A 81 -18.16 -3.30 7.54
N CYS A 82 -17.14 -3.58 6.74
CA CYS A 82 -17.30 -3.95 5.35
C CYS A 82 -17.48 -5.47 5.20
N SER A 83 -18.27 -5.89 4.20
CA SER A 83 -18.35 -7.30 3.80
C SER A 83 -17.05 -7.78 3.15
N ALA A 84 -16.91 -9.10 2.97
CA ALA A 84 -15.75 -9.67 2.29
C ALA A 84 -15.69 -9.23 0.81
N GLU A 85 -16.84 -9.14 0.16
CA GLU A 85 -16.98 -8.67 -1.23
C GLU A 85 -16.57 -7.20 -1.34
N GLU A 86 -17.01 -6.36 -0.38
CA GLU A 86 -16.61 -4.95 -0.33
C GLU A 86 -15.10 -4.83 -0.15
N ILE A 87 -14.51 -5.53 0.83
CA ILE A 87 -13.04 -5.49 1.04
C ILE A 87 -12.30 -5.91 -0.23
N THR A 88 -12.74 -7.00 -0.88
CA THR A 88 -12.10 -7.49 -2.11
C THR A 88 -12.16 -6.46 -3.24
N ALA A 89 -13.31 -5.82 -3.44
CA ALA A 89 -13.50 -4.78 -4.45
C ALA A 89 -12.69 -3.52 -4.13
N LEU A 90 -12.69 -3.08 -2.86
CA LEU A 90 -11.92 -1.91 -2.40
C LEU A 90 -10.42 -2.11 -2.62
N LEU A 91 -9.88 -3.29 -2.34
CA LEU A 91 -8.47 -3.60 -2.62
C LEU A 91 -8.20 -3.67 -4.12
N SER A 92 -9.02 -4.40 -4.87
CA SER A 92 -8.84 -4.57 -6.32
C SER A 92 -8.80 -3.23 -7.05
N TYR A 93 -9.72 -2.31 -6.69
CA TYR A 93 -9.76 -0.95 -7.22
C TYR A 93 -8.46 -0.18 -6.92
N GLN A 94 -8.04 -0.14 -5.66
CA GLN A 94 -6.87 0.60 -5.21
C GLN A 94 -5.57 0.06 -5.84
N ILE A 95 -5.40 -1.27 -5.87
CA ILE A 95 -4.25 -1.95 -6.49
C ILE A 95 -4.22 -1.68 -8.00
N ALA A 96 -5.37 -1.78 -8.69
CA ALA A 96 -5.43 -1.52 -10.13
C ALA A 96 -5.10 -0.06 -10.48
N ALA A 97 -5.58 0.89 -9.67
CA ALA A 97 -5.30 2.32 -9.87
C ALA A 97 -3.80 2.60 -9.81
N ILE A 98 -3.12 2.18 -8.74
CA ILE A 98 -1.68 2.41 -8.59
C ILE A 98 -0.84 1.58 -9.57
N ASP A 99 -1.19 0.33 -9.85
CA ASP A 99 -0.44 -0.50 -10.81
C ASP A 99 -0.47 0.11 -12.22
N GLY A 100 -1.64 0.58 -12.67
CA GLY A 100 -1.76 1.28 -13.95
C GLY A 100 -0.94 2.57 -13.98
N MET A 101 -0.99 3.37 -12.91
CA MET A 101 -0.22 4.62 -12.83
C MET A 101 1.29 4.38 -12.72
N ALA A 102 1.73 3.32 -12.04
CA ALA A 102 3.12 2.89 -11.98
C ALA A 102 3.62 2.45 -13.36
N LYS A 103 2.83 1.61 -14.07
CA LYS A 103 3.14 1.16 -15.44
C LYS A 103 3.29 2.32 -16.42
N ASN A 104 2.44 3.35 -16.33
CA ASN A 104 2.56 4.57 -17.14
C ASN A 104 3.90 5.30 -16.97
N GLN A 105 4.58 5.09 -15.84
CA GLN A 105 5.90 5.65 -15.53
C GLN A 105 7.03 4.64 -15.73
N GLY A 106 6.75 3.45 -16.25
CA GLY A 106 7.74 2.37 -16.41
C GLY A 106 8.20 1.76 -15.08
N LEU A 107 7.34 1.78 -14.07
CA LEU A 107 7.54 1.10 -12.78
C LEU A 107 6.65 -0.14 -12.69
N GLU A 108 7.02 -1.07 -11.83
CA GLU A 108 6.21 -2.24 -11.50
C GLU A 108 5.81 -2.22 -10.03
N LEU A 109 4.54 -2.50 -9.74
CA LEU A 109 4.06 -2.70 -8.37
C LEU A 109 4.55 -4.07 -7.85
N ALA A 110 5.22 -4.09 -6.70
CA ALA A 110 5.93 -5.28 -6.22
C ALA A 110 5.23 -6.00 -5.05
N TYR A 111 4.41 -5.29 -4.27
CA TYR A 111 3.74 -5.83 -3.10
C TYR A 111 2.55 -4.95 -2.68
N VAL A 112 1.77 -5.45 -1.72
CA VAL A 112 0.63 -4.78 -1.09
C VAL A 112 0.84 -4.78 0.42
N LYS A 113 0.67 -3.63 1.07
CA LYS A 113 0.65 -3.48 2.52
C LYS A 113 -0.61 -2.71 2.89
N PRO A 114 -1.65 -3.33 3.47
CA PRO A 114 -2.82 -2.58 3.90
C PRO A 114 -2.48 -1.44 4.87
N HIS A 115 -3.25 -0.38 4.86
CA HIS A 115 -3.09 0.80 5.70
C HIS A 115 -3.92 0.72 6.98
N GLY A 116 -3.42 1.34 8.05
CA GLY A 116 -4.21 1.76 9.20
C GLY A 116 -5.11 0.67 9.80
N ALA A 117 -6.39 0.98 9.92
CA ALA A 117 -7.36 0.06 10.52
C ALA A 117 -7.52 -1.23 9.71
N LEU A 118 -7.49 -1.16 8.37
CA LEU A 118 -7.60 -2.33 7.51
C LEU A 118 -6.46 -3.33 7.78
N TYR A 119 -5.25 -2.85 8.03
CA TYR A 119 -4.12 -3.68 8.44
C TYR A 119 -4.34 -4.33 9.80
N ASN A 120 -4.72 -3.55 10.81
CA ASN A 120 -4.95 -4.06 12.16
C ASN A 120 -6.09 -5.09 12.20
N ASP A 121 -7.12 -4.85 11.38
CA ASP A 121 -8.25 -5.74 11.20
C ASP A 121 -7.87 -7.02 10.45
N MET A 122 -7.01 -6.95 9.44
CA MET A 122 -6.41 -8.13 8.80
C MET A 122 -5.67 -9.01 9.82
N MET A 123 -4.96 -8.40 10.77
CA MET A 123 -4.19 -9.16 11.76
C MET A 123 -5.09 -9.87 12.79
N THR A 124 -6.27 -9.34 13.08
CA THR A 124 -7.12 -9.79 14.20
C THR A 124 -8.44 -10.46 13.78
N ARG A 125 -8.94 -10.19 12.57
CA ARG A 125 -10.26 -10.65 12.09
C ARG A 125 -10.09 -11.58 10.89
N GLN A 126 -10.31 -12.88 11.10
CA GLN A 126 -10.13 -13.92 10.07
C GLN A 126 -10.93 -13.67 8.76
N PRO A 127 -12.19 -13.18 8.79
CA PRO A 127 -12.91 -12.86 7.56
C PRO A 127 -12.27 -11.72 6.76
N VAL A 128 -11.77 -10.68 7.44
CA VAL A 128 -11.06 -9.56 6.80
C VAL A 128 -9.76 -10.04 6.18
N ARG A 129 -8.99 -10.87 6.90
CA ARG A 129 -7.75 -11.47 6.39
C ARG A 129 -7.98 -12.31 5.15
N ALA A 130 -9.00 -13.16 5.16
CA ALA A 130 -9.33 -14.01 4.03
C ALA A 130 -9.70 -13.18 2.80
N ALA A 131 -10.53 -12.13 2.96
CA ALA A 131 -10.89 -11.24 1.87
C ALA A 131 -9.68 -10.50 1.28
N ILE A 132 -8.76 -10.02 2.13
CA ILE A 132 -7.53 -9.35 1.65
C ILE A 132 -6.63 -10.33 0.90
N MET A 133 -6.39 -11.52 1.45
CA MET A 133 -5.59 -12.54 0.79
C MET A 133 -6.19 -12.97 -0.55
N GLN A 134 -7.52 -13.11 -0.61
CA GLN A 134 -8.24 -13.43 -1.85
C GLN A 134 -8.06 -12.32 -2.88
N ALA A 135 -8.25 -11.05 -2.51
CA ALA A 135 -8.06 -9.91 -3.41
C ALA A 135 -6.64 -9.84 -4.01
N VAL A 136 -5.62 -10.13 -3.21
CA VAL A 136 -4.23 -10.16 -3.67
C VAL A 136 -3.95 -11.39 -4.54
N ALA A 137 -4.53 -12.54 -4.21
CA ALA A 137 -4.37 -13.78 -4.98
C ALA A 137 -5.08 -13.74 -6.34
N ASP A 138 -6.25 -13.10 -6.42
CA ASP A 138 -7.05 -12.96 -7.64
C ASP A 138 -6.53 -11.86 -8.57
N TYR A 139 -5.58 -11.06 -8.12
CA TYR A 139 -4.98 -10.04 -8.97
C TYR A 139 -4.31 -10.69 -10.19
N HIS A 140 -4.43 -10.07 -11.37
CA HIS A 140 -4.06 -10.66 -12.66
C HIS A 140 -2.59 -11.10 -12.81
N ARG A 141 -1.74 -10.77 -11.82
CA ARG A 141 -0.34 -11.16 -11.71
C ARG A 141 0.02 -11.33 -10.24
N PRO A 142 1.03 -12.15 -9.90
CA PRO A 142 1.40 -12.35 -8.52
C PRO A 142 1.88 -11.06 -7.85
N LEU A 143 1.39 -10.83 -6.63
CA LEU A 143 1.83 -9.77 -5.73
C LEU A 143 2.12 -10.36 -4.35
N ARG A 144 3.10 -9.79 -3.65
CA ARG A 144 3.39 -10.14 -2.26
C ARG A 144 2.47 -9.36 -1.32
N LEU A 145 2.00 -9.97 -0.24
CA LEU A 145 1.27 -9.31 0.84
C LEU A 145 2.19 -9.15 2.05
N THR A 146 2.33 -7.93 2.54
CA THR A 146 3.08 -7.63 3.77
C THR A 146 2.21 -7.87 4.99
N LEU A 147 2.71 -8.67 5.94
CA LEU A 147 2.04 -9.02 7.19
C LEU A 147 2.94 -8.67 8.38
N GLN A 148 2.35 -8.60 9.58
CA GLN A 148 3.12 -8.42 10.80
C GLN A 148 3.89 -9.72 11.10
N ALA A 149 5.20 -9.59 11.24
CA ALA A 149 6.02 -10.68 11.74
C ALA A 149 5.59 -11.04 13.17
N ASN A 150 5.51 -12.34 13.45
CA ASN A 150 5.25 -12.87 14.78
C ASN A 150 6.29 -13.94 15.13
N PRO A 151 6.44 -14.33 16.41
CA PRO A 151 7.45 -15.32 16.81
C PRO A 151 7.26 -16.71 16.19
N GLU A 152 6.07 -17.00 15.64
CA GLU A 152 5.70 -18.30 15.07
C GLU A 152 5.79 -18.32 13.52
N SER A 153 6.06 -17.17 12.89
CA SER A 153 6.14 -16.99 11.42
C SER A 153 7.58 -16.92 10.90
#